data_AF-A0A3S0SWU1-F1
#
_entry.id   AF-A0A3S0SWU1-F1
#
_cell.length_a   1.000
_cell.length_b   1.000
_cell.length_c   1.000
_cell.angle_alpha   90.00
_cell.angle_beta   90.00
_cell.angle_gamma   90.00
#
_symmetry.space_group_name_H-M   'P 1'
#
loop_
_entity.id
_entity.type
_entity.pdbx_description
1 polymer ?
#
loop_
_entity_poly.entity_id
_entity_poly.type
_entity_poly.pdbx_seq_one_letter_code
_entity_poly.pdbx_strand_id
1 'polypeptide(L)' 'MAHYENQSDMFMKRAESCKKNGDRFYAQAKQTSNKDQYNQLMAQAQAHYQSQKENEAKAKQHAGKTWK' A
#
# COMPACT_ATOMS: atom_id res chain seq x y z
N MET A 1 6.13 8.58 17.34
CA MET A 1 4.95 8.72 16.46
C MET A 1 5.47 9.14 15.09
N ALA A 2 4.95 8.57 14.00
CA ALA A 2 5.35 9.04 12.67
C ALA A 2 4.91 10.51 12.52
N HIS A 3 5.86 11.41 12.24
CA HIS A 3 5.57 12.81 11.96
C HIS A 3 5.16 12.92 10.49
N TYR A 4 3.98 13.51 10.25
CA TYR A 4 3.46 13.77 8.91
C TYR A 4 3.23 15.26 8.74
N GLU A 5 3.73 15.83 7.65
CA GLU A 5 3.66 17.29 7.40
C GLU A 5 2.23 17.76 7.16
N ASN A 6 1.42 16.92 6.51
CA ASN A 6 0.01 17.15 6.21
C ASN A 6 -0.70 15.82 5.90
N GLN A 7 -2.00 15.87 5.66
CA GLN A 7 -2.78 14.69 5.30
C GLN A 7 -2.29 14.05 3.99
N SER A 8 -1.82 14.84 3.02
CA SER A 8 -1.26 14.34 1.76
C SER A 8 -0.02 13.48 2.01
N ASP A 9 0.93 13.98 2.79
CA ASP A 9 2.14 13.26 3.18
C ASP A 9 1.82 11.97 3.95
N MET A 10 0.88 12.02 4.91
CA MET A 10 0.41 10.82 5.60
C MET A 10 -0.11 9.76 4.62
N PHE A 11 -0.94 10.14 3.66
CA PHE A 11 -1.46 9.20 2.67
C PHE A 11 -0.38 8.70 1.70
N MET A 12 0.59 9.54 1.32
CA MET A 12 1.74 9.12 0.52
C MET A 12 2.58 8.06 1.25
N LYS A 13 2.91 8.29 2.53
CA LYS A 13 3.63 7.31 3.35
C LYS A 13 2.86 6.00 3.51
N ARG A 14 1.53 6.06 3.63
CA ARG A 14 0.68 4.87 3.63
C ARG A 14 0.71 4.15 2.29
N ALA A 15 0.66 4.86 1.17
CA ALA A 15 0.78 4.28 -0.16
C ALA A 15 2.13 3.56 -0.35
N GLU A 16 3.24 4.17 0.06
CA GLU A 16 4.57 3.56 0.04
C GLU A 16 4.62 2.26 0.86
N SER A 17 4.07 2.27 2.07
CA SER A 17 3.99 1.08 2.93
C SER A 17 3.13 -0.02 2.31
N CYS A 18 1.97 0.34 1.76
CA CYS A 18 1.09 -0.59 1.04
C CYS A 18 1.83 -1.23 -0.15
N LYS A 19 2.52 -0.43 -0.97
CA LYS A 19 3.32 -0.95 -2.09
C LYS A 19 4.39 -1.92 -1.61
N LYS A 20 5.17 -1.56 -0.58
CA LYS A 20 6.23 -2.43 -0.03
C LYS A 20 5.68 -3.77 0.46
N ASN A 21 4.52 -3.76 1.12
CA ASN A 21 3.86 -4.99 1.55
C ASN A 21 3.33 -5.80 0.37
N GLY A 22 2.72 -5.14 -0.62
CA GLY A 22 2.28 -5.77 -1.87
C GLY A 22 3.43 -6.49 -2.59
N ASP A 23 4.57 -5.81 -2.77
CA ASP A 23 5.78 -6.34 -3.40
C ASP A 23 6.34 -7.53 -2.60
N ARG A 24 6.32 -7.47 -1.27
CA ARG A 24 6.75 -8.57 -0.41
C ARG A 24 5.87 -9.81 -0.60
N PHE A 25 4.55 -9.66 -0.56
CA PHE A 25 3.63 -10.79 -0.74
C PHE A 25 3.68 -11.34 -2.17
N TYR A 26 3.83 -10.48 -3.17
CA TYR A 26 4.02 -10.90 -4.55
C TYR A 26 5.31 -11.72 -4.72
N ALA A 27 6.43 -11.25 -4.16
CA ALA A 27 7.69 -11.99 -4.19
C ALA A 27 7.58 -13.35 -3.46
N GLN A 28 6.92 -13.38 -2.31
CA GLN A 28 6.64 -14.64 -1.59
C GLN A 28 5.76 -15.59 -2.40
N ALA A 29 4.73 -15.07 -3.08
CA ALA A 29 3.88 -15.87 -3.96
C ALA A 29 4.71 -16.53 -5.06
N LYS A 30 5.66 -15.80 -5.67
CA LYS A 30 6.54 -16.34 -6.71
C LYS A 30 7.50 -17.42 -6.23
N GLN A 31 7.72 -17.54 -4.93
CA GLN A 31 8.61 -18.55 -4.33
C GLN A 31 7.89 -19.82 -3.88
N THR A 32 6.56 -19.80 -3.78
CA THR A 32 5.82 -21.01 -3.39
C THR A 32 5.39 -21.82 -4.61
N SER A 33 5.53 -23.14 -4.51
CA SER A 33 4.96 -24.10 -5.48
C SER A 33 3.56 -24.60 -5.05
N ASN A 34 3.10 -24.23 -3.85
CA ASN A 34 1.77 -24.58 -3.37
C ASN A 34 0.73 -23.61 -3.96
N LYS A 35 -0.22 -24.14 -4.74
CA LYS A 35 -1.25 -23.36 -5.44
C LYS A 35 -2.16 -22.57 -4.50
N ASP A 36 -2.55 -23.14 -3.37
CA ASP A 36 -3.45 -22.47 -2.43
C ASP A 36 -2.73 -21.33 -1.72
N GLN A 37 -1.49 -21.59 -1.28
CA GLN A 37 -0.64 -20.57 -0.69
C GLN A 37 -0.32 -19.45 -1.69
N TYR A 38 -0.06 -19.78 -2.96
CA TYR A 38 0.14 -18.83 -4.04
C TYR A 38 -1.06 -17.89 -4.17
N ASN A 39 -2.28 -18.46 -4.25
CA ASN A 39 -3.51 -17.68 -4.40
C ASN A 39 -3.75 -16.76 -3.20
N GLN A 40 -3.50 -17.24 -1.97
CA GLN A 40 -3.63 -16.42 -0.77
C GLN A 40 -2.63 -15.26 -0.75
N LEU A 41 -1.36 -15.51 -1.07
CA LEU A 41 -0.33 -14.48 -1.12
C LEU A 41 -0.60 -13.46 -2.24
N MET A 42 -1.06 -13.92 -3.41
CA MET A 42 -1.47 -13.05 -4.50
C MET A 42 -2.67 -12.17 -4.12
N ALA A 43 -3.67 -12.72 -3.43
CA ALA A 43 -4.81 -11.95 -2.94
C ALA A 43 -4.38 -10.86 -1.94
N GLN A 44 -3.46 -11.20 -1.02
CA GLN A 44 -2.87 -10.21 -0.10
C GLN A 44 -2.11 -9.13 -0.84
N ALA A 45 -1.27 -9.50 -1.81
CA ALA A 45 -0.53 -8.54 -2.64
C ALA A 45 -1.49 -7.59 -3.37
N GLN A 46 -2.54 -8.13 -3.97
CA GLN A 46 -3.55 -7.36 -4.70
C GLN A 46 -4.31 -6.39 -3.79
N ALA A 47 -4.72 -6.83 -2.59
CA ALA A 47 -5.36 -5.96 -1.61
C ALA A 47 -4.45 -4.78 -1.21
N HIS A 48 -3.16 -5.05 -0.99
CA HIS A 48 -2.18 -4.01 -0.68
C HIS A 48 -1.98 -3.03 -1.84
N TYR A 49 -1.91 -3.50 -3.09
CA TYR A 49 -1.83 -2.61 -4.25
C TYR A 49 -3.11 -1.79 -4.47
N GLN A 50 -4.28 -2.33 -4.15
CA GLN A 50 -5.52 -1.56 -4.18
C GLN A 50 -5.47 -0.45 -3.12
N SER A 51 -5.11 -0.77 -1.88
CA SER A 51 -4.96 0.24 -0.83
C SER A 51 -3.89 1.28 -1.15
N GLN A 52 -2.80 0.92 -1.85
CA GLN A 52 -1.82 1.89 -2.36
C GLN A 52 -2.52 2.91 -3.28
N LYS A 53 -3.26 2.45 -4.30
CA LYS A 53 -3.96 3.35 -5.24
C LYS A 53 -4.98 4.24 -4.54
N GLU A 54 -5.71 3.71 -3.58
CA GLU A 54 -6.67 4.49 -2.78
C GLU A 54 -5.97 5.56 -1.93
N ASN A 55 -4.83 5.22 -1.32
CA ASN A 55 -4.04 6.18 -0.57
C ASN A 55 -3.42 7.25 -1.49
N GLU A 56 -2.94 6.90 -2.68
CA GLU A 56 -2.47 7.89 -3.67
C GLU A 56 -3.60 8.83 -4.12
N ALA A 57 -4.81 8.31 -4.33
CA ALA A 57 -5.97 9.12 -4.66
C ALA A 57 -6.30 10.10 -3.51
N LYS A 58 -6.30 9.61 -2.26
CA LYS A 58 -6.50 10.47 -1.07
C LYS A 58 -5.37 11.49 -0.93
N ALA A 59 -4.12 11.10 -1.14
CA ALA A 59 -2.99 12.03 -1.12
C ALA A 59 -3.20 13.19 -2.10
N LYS A 60 -3.66 12.90 -3.32
CA LYS A 60 -4.03 13.92 -4.33
C LYS A 60 -5.21 14.80 -3.88
N GLN A 61 -6.26 14.21 -3.29
CA GLN A 61 -7.40 14.96 -2.76
C GLN A 61 -7.03 15.91 -1.62
N HIS A 62 -5.97 15.58 -0.87
CA HIS A 62 -5.47 16.36 0.26
C HIS A 62 -4.21 17.18 -0.08
N ALA A 63 -3.74 17.16 -1.32
CA ALA A 63 -2.58 17.92 -1.76
C ALA A 63 -2.80 19.42 -1.54
N GLY A 64 -1.80 20.10 -0.96
CA GLY A 64 -1.86 21.53 -0.66
C GLY A 64 -2.76 21.91 0.54
N LYS A 65 -3.39 20.94 1.22
CA LYS A 65 -4.14 21.20 2.46
C LYS A 65 -3.21 21.00 3.65
N THR A 66 -3.00 22.05 4.45
CA THR A 66 -2.36 21.93 5.77
C THR A 66 -3.30 21.27 6.76
N TRP A 67 -2.77 20.72 7.86
CA TRP A 67 -3.60 20.30 8.99
C TRP A 67 -4.45 21.50 9.44
N LYS A 68 -5.77 21.41 9.29
CA LYS A 68 -6.71 22.36 9.89
C LYS A 68 -6.85 22.07 11.37
#